data_AF-A0A1X3D9E5-F1
#
_entry.id   AF-A0A1X3D9E5-F1
#
_cell.length_a   1.000
_cell.length_b   1.000
_cell.length_c   1.000
_cell.angle_alpha   90.00
_cell.angle_beta   90.00
_cell.angle_gamma   90.00
#
_symmetry.space_group_name_H-M   'P 1'
#
loop_
_entity.id
_entity.type
_entity.pdbx_description
1 polymer ?
#
loop_
_entity_poly.entity_id
_entity_poly.type
_entity_poly.pdbx_seq_one_letter_code
_entity_poly.pdbx_strand_id
1 'polypeptide(L)' 'MKFIDYAKTQQRGWQTKMANDIGVKNADLFYWVKGKRPVPIHHCVKIERATNGEVTRKDLRPDDWHEIWPELADK' A
#
# COMPACT_ATOMS: atom_id res chain seq x y z
N MET A 1 -7.01 -1.25 7.03
CA MET A 1 -7.80 -0.17 6.36
C MET A 1 -7.54 -0.25 4.86
N LYS A 2 -8.54 -0.14 3.98
CA LYS A 2 -8.26 -0.19 2.54
C LYS A 2 -7.41 1.02 2.11
N PHE A 3 -6.48 0.80 1.18
CA PHE A 3 -5.57 1.86 0.74
C PHE A 3 -6.30 3.05 0.10
N ILE A 4 -7.46 2.81 -0.53
CA ILE A 4 -8.34 3.86 -1.06
C ILE A 4 -8.97 4.73 0.02
N ASP A 5 -9.23 4.16 1.21
CA ASP A 5 -9.82 4.90 2.31
C ASP A 5 -8.75 5.73 3.02
N TYR A 6 -7.55 5.16 3.19
CA TYR A 6 -6.38 5.93 3.63
C TYR A 6 -6.14 7.12 2.71
N ALA A 7 -6.20 6.92 1.39
CA ALA A 7 -6.04 7.99 0.41
C ALA A 7 -7.03 9.16 0.56
N LYS A 8 -8.23 8.94 1.12
CA LYS A 8 -9.25 9.98 1.32
C LYS A 8 -8.98 10.83 2.56
N THR A 9 -8.25 10.31 3.55
CA THR A 9 -7.91 11.06 4.78
C THR A 9 -6.72 12.00 4.58
N GLN A 10 -5.98 11.83 3.48
CA GLN A 10 -4.77 12.59 3.20
C GLN A 10 -5.02 13.91 2.45
N GLN A 11 -4.13 14.88 2.69
CA GLN A 11 -4.15 16.18 2.03
C GLN A 11 -3.78 16.11 0.54
N ARG A 12 -4.19 17.10 -0.28
CA ARG A 12 -3.78 17.18 -1.69
C ARG A 12 -2.25 17.14 -1.83
N GLY A 13 -1.77 16.43 -2.85
CA GLY A 13 -0.33 16.25 -3.12
C GLY A 13 0.33 15.11 -2.35
N TRP A 14 -0.38 14.45 -1.42
CA TRP A 14 0.17 13.32 -0.66
C TRP A 14 0.67 12.17 -1.55
N GLN A 15 -0.02 11.89 -2.67
CA GLN A 15 0.37 10.83 -3.60
C GLN A 15 1.75 11.10 -4.20
N THR A 16 2.04 12.34 -4.61
CA THR A 16 3.36 12.73 -5.12
C THR A 16 4.44 12.56 -4.07
N LYS A 17 4.16 12.98 -2.84
CA LYS A 17 5.11 12.82 -1.73
C LYS A 17 5.38 11.34 -1.47
N MET A 18 4.35 10.54 -1.30
CA MET A 18 4.49 9.11 -1.03
C MET A 18 5.17 8.37 -2.17
N ALA A 19 4.84 8.68 -3.42
CA ALA A 19 5.46 8.06 -4.59
C ALA A 19 6.97 8.31 -4.62
N ASN A 20 7.40 9.53 -4.31
CA ASN A 20 8.82 9.87 -4.17
C ASN A 20 9.46 9.11 -2.99
N ASP A 21 8.80 9.06 -1.84
CA ASP A 21 9.31 8.41 -0.63
C ASP A 21 9.54 6.90 -0.83
N ILE A 22 8.64 6.23 -1.57
CA ILE A 22 8.76 4.78 -1.85
C ILE A 22 9.50 4.47 -3.16
N GLY A 23 9.86 5.50 -3.94
CA GLY A 23 10.62 5.42 -5.18
C GLY A 23 9.84 4.86 -6.38
N VAL A 24 8.58 5.27 -6.55
CA VAL A 24 7.70 4.80 -7.63
C VAL A 24 7.14 5.97 -8.43
N LYS A 25 6.58 5.68 -9.60
CA LYS A 25 5.86 6.71 -10.37
C LYS A 25 4.50 6.98 -9.75
N ASN A 26 4.07 8.24 -9.81
CA ASN A 26 2.72 8.65 -9.38
C ASN A 26 1.60 7.83 -10.01
N ALA A 27 1.74 7.45 -11.28
CA ALA A 27 0.77 6.62 -11.98
C ALA A 27 0.63 5.24 -11.33
N ASP A 28 1.74 4.60 -10.93
CA ASP A 28 1.72 3.28 -10.29
C ASP A 28 1.00 3.35 -8.94
N LEU A 29 1.37 4.35 -8.12
CA LEU A 29 0.70 4.59 -6.84
C LEU A 29 -0.80 4.85 -7.02
N PHE A 30 -1.20 5.63 -8.03
CA PHE A 30 -2.61 5.87 -8.35
C PHE A 30 -3.36 4.58 -8.68
N TYR A 31 -2.77 3.68 -9.49
CA TYR A 31 -3.40 2.40 -9.81
C TYR A 31 -3.54 1.50 -8.59
N TRP A 32 -2.57 1.51 -7.68
CA TRP A 32 -2.61 0.78 -6.42
C TRP A 32 -3.68 1.32 -5.47
N VAL A 33 -3.75 2.64 -5.29
CA VAL A 33 -4.77 3.29 -4.47
C VAL A 33 -6.18 3.00 -5.00
N LYS A 34 -6.35 2.94 -6.34
CA LYS A 34 -7.63 2.58 -6.96
C LYS A 34 -7.92 1.08 -6.96
N GLY A 35 -7.00 0.23 -6.49
CA GLY A 35 -7.14 -1.23 -6.53
C GLY A 35 -7.20 -1.81 -7.94
N LYS A 36 -6.79 -1.06 -8.97
CA LYS A 36 -6.79 -1.55 -10.36
C LYS A 36 -5.68 -2.55 -10.64
N ARG A 37 -4.60 -2.48 -9.86
CA ARG A 37 -3.48 -3.42 -9.90
C ARG A 37 -3.03 -3.72 -8.47
N PRO A 38 -2.72 -4.98 -8.14
CA PRO A 38 -2.15 -5.29 -6.84
C PRO A 38 -0.80 -4.61 -6.69
N VAL A 39 -0.47 -4.22 -5.45
CA VAL A 39 0.86 -3.68 -5.13
C VAL A 39 1.89 -4.81 -5.27
N PRO A 40 3.03 -4.59 -5.95
CA PRO A 40 4.12 -5.55 -5.95
C PRO A 40 4.66 -5.80 -4.54
N ILE A 41 5.01 -7.04 -4.24
CA ILE A 41 5.45 -7.52 -2.91
C ILE A 41 6.53 -6.61 -2.29
N HIS A 42 7.51 -6.20 -3.08
CA HIS A 42 8.63 -5.36 -2.64
C HIS A 42 8.25 -3.92 -2.23
N HIS A 43 7.06 -3.44 -2.64
CA HIS A 43 6.54 -2.14 -2.23
C HIS A 43 5.59 -2.21 -1.04
N CYS A 44 5.00 -3.38 -0.74
CA CYS A 44 4.03 -3.50 0.36
C CYS A 44 4.62 -3.13 1.72
N VAL A 45 5.85 -3.60 2.02
CA VAL A 45 6.57 -3.23 3.24
C VAL A 45 6.84 -1.72 3.30
N LYS A 46 7.22 -1.10 2.17
CA LYS A 46 7.50 0.34 2.10
C LYS A 46 6.24 1.17 2.35
N ILE A 47 5.11 0.78 1.76
CA ILE A 47 3.82 1.44 1.95
C ILE A 47 3.35 1.29 3.39
N GLU A 48 3.45 0.09 3.98
CA GLU A 48 3.09 -0.12 5.38
C GLU A 48 3.90 0.78 6.32
N ARG A 49 5.21 0.91 6.10
CA ARG A 49 6.06 1.83 6.87
C ARG A 49 5.71 3.29 6.62
N ALA A 50 5.49 3.68 5.36
CA ALA A 50 5.14 5.06 5.00
C ALA A 50 3.76 5.49 5.56
N THR A 51 2.86 4.54 5.80
CA THR A 51 1.55 4.76 6.42
C THR A 51 1.55 4.51 7.92
N ASN A 52 2.71 4.29 8.56
CA ASN A 52 2.84 3.95 9.97
C ASN A 52 1.96 2.76 10.41
N GLY A 53 1.74 1.80 9.51
CA GLY A 53 0.91 0.61 9.77
C GLY A 53 -0.60 0.83 9.62
N GLU A 54 -1.08 2.02 9.23
CA GLU A 54 -2.50 2.23 8.92
C GLU A 54 -2.96 1.36 7.73
N VAL A 55 -2.09 1.18 6.75
CA VAL A 55 -2.30 0.29 5.60
C VAL A 55 -1.30 -0.86 5.69
N THR A 56 -1.80 -2.06 5.98
CA THR A 56 -0.95 -3.24 6.16
C THR A 56 -0.71 -3.99 4.84
N ARG A 57 0.30 -4.87 4.80
CA ARG A 57 0.48 -5.82 3.67
C ARG A 57 -0.79 -6.62 3.36
N LYS A 58 -1.58 -6.99 4.38
CA LYS A 58 -2.86 -7.70 4.23
C LYS A 58 -3.90 -6.83 3.51
N ASP A 59 -3.95 -5.54 3.83
CA ASP A 59 -4.85 -4.59 3.16
C ASP A 59 -4.46 -4.33 1.69
N LEU A 60 -3.16 -4.38 1.37
CA LEU A 60 -2.64 -4.15 0.03
C LEU A 60 -2.79 -5.35 -0.90
N ARG A 61 -2.75 -6.56 -0.34
CA ARG A 61 -2.77 -7.83 -1.09
C ARG A 61 -3.70 -8.83 -0.39
N PRO A 62 -5.01 -8.56 -0.33
CA PRO A 62 -5.95 -9.38 0.44
C PRO A 62 -6.05 -10.83 -0.09
N ASP A 63 -5.78 -11.04 -1.38
CA ASP A 63 -6.00 -12.32 -2.04
C ASP A 63 -4.86 -13.32 -1.81
N ASP A 64 -3.61 -12.86 -1.67
CA ASP A 64 -2.43 -13.72 -1.67
C ASP A 64 -1.37 -13.34 -0.62
N TRP A 65 -1.68 -12.44 0.32
CA TRP A 65 -0.77 -12.11 1.43
C TRP A 65 -0.37 -13.34 2.26
N HIS A 66 -1.26 -14.33 2.41
CA HIS A 66 -1.04 -15.50 3.24
C HIS A 66 -0.07 -16.51 2.61
N GLU A 67 0.04 -16.51 1.28
CA GLU A 67 1.02 -17.33 0.56
C GLU A 67 2.43 -16.73 0.64
N ILE A 68 2.52 -15.40 0.74
CA ILE A 68 3.78 -14.66 0.66
C ILE A 68 4.33 -14.29 2.03
N TRP A 69 3.44 -13.99 2.98
CA TRP A 69 3.75 -13.68 4.36
C TRP A 69 2.89 -14.54 5.31
N PRO A 70 3.05 -15.87 5.30
CA PRO A 70 2.31 -16.77 6.19
C PRO A 70 2.53 -16.41 7.67
N GLU A 71 3.69 -15.86 8.03
CA GLU A 71 4.01 -15.43 9.40
C GLU A 71 3.12 -14.29 9.92
N LEU A 72 2.37 -13.62 9.06
CA LEU A 72 1.38 -12.62 9.47
C LEU A 72 0.06 -13.24 9.91
N ALA A 73 -0.19 -14.53 9.67
CA ALA A 73 -1.44 -15.19 10.06
C ALA A 73 -1.52 -15.42 11.58
N ASP A 74 -0.37 -15.67 12.22
CA ASP A 74 -0.26 -15.98 13.65
C ASP A 74 -0.08 -14.74 14.55
N LYS A 75 -0.36 -13.54 14.01
CA LYS A 75 -0.02 -12.25 14.62
C LYS A 75 -1.20 -11.30 14.73
#